data_AF-A0A438EPE9-F1
#
_entry.id   AF-A0A438EPE9-F1
#
_cell.length_a   1.000
_cell.length_b   1.000
_cell.length_c   1.000
_cell.angle_alpha   90.00
_cell.angle_beta   90.00
_cell.angle_gamma   90.00
#
_symmetry.space_group_name_H-M   'P 1'
#
loop_
_entity.id
_entity.type
_entity.pdbx_description
1 polymer ?
#
loop_
_entity_poly.entity_id
_entity_poly.type
_entity_poly.pdbx_seq_one_letter_code
_entity_poly.pdbx_strand_id
1 'polypeptide(L)'
;MESLQIPKGVRRVLFRTLNTDRKLMFKKEFESDYAGFTEDGARWLVENTDIKLVGIDYVSVATYDHIVSAHLPFLEGRPPNCALLVDERILANIENPEKVGHKNKV
;
A
#
# COMPACT_ATOMS: atom_id res chain seq x y z
N MET A 1 1.20 -8.73 8.25
CA MET A 1 0.10 -7.75 7.97
C MET A 1 -0.99 -7.74 9.05
N GLU A 2 -1.04 -8.74 9.94
CA GLU A 2 -2.06 -8.89 11.01
C GLU A 2 -2.17 -7.70 11.98
N SER A 3 -1.08 -6.99 12.25
CA SER A 3 -1.04 -5.88 13.20
C SER A 3 -1.75 -4.60 12.72
N LEU A 4 -2.11 -4.49 11.44
CA LEU A 4 -2.70 -3.28 10.86
C LEU A 4 -4.17 -3.05 11.25
N GLN A 5 -4.82 -4.01 11.91
CA GLN A 5 -6.20 -3.92 12.41
C GLN A 5 -7.18 -3.27 11.41
N ILE A 6 -7.07 -3.63 10.13
CA ILE A 6 -7.86 -3.02 9.06
C ILE A 6 -9.36 -3.23 9.35
N PRO A 7 -10.17 -2.16 9.46
CA PRO A 7 -11.59 -2.30 9.75
C PRO A 7 -12.31 -3.15 8.71
N LYS A 8 -13.29 -3.96 9.16
CA LYS A 8 -14.12 -4.76 8.27
C LYS A 8 -14.91 -3.85 7.32
N GLY A 9 -15.05 -4.27 6.06
CA GLY A 9 -15.75 -3.50 5.03
C GLY A 9 -14.92 -2.44 4.31
N VAL A 10 -13.64 -2.25 4.67
CA VAL A 10 -12.73 -1.40 3.89
C VAL A 10 -12.47 -2.05 2.52
N ARG A 11 -12.81 -1.33 1.45
CA ARG A 11 -12.69 -1.83 0.07
C ARG A 11 -11.48 -1.30 -0.68
N ARG A 12 -10.89 -0.19 -0.23
CA ARG A 12 -9.76 0.47 -0.89
C ARG A 12 -8.80 0.95 0.18
N VAL A 13 -7.53 0.61 0.04
CA VAL A 13 -6.47 1.02 0.96
C VAL A 13 -5.32 1.61 0.17
N LEU A 14 -4.72 2.62 0.76
CA LEU A 14 -3.55 3.29 0.23
C LEU A 14 -2.47 3.25 1.31
N PHE A 15 -1.36 2.58 1.02
CA PHE A 15 -0.25 2.44 1.93
C PHE A 15 0.76 3.57 1.70
N ARG A 16 0.92 4.42 2.71
CA ARG A 16 2.10 5.28 2.82
C ARG A 16 3.20 4.48 3.50
N THR A 17 4.37 4.44 2.88
CA THR A 17 5.53 3.68 3.36
C THR A 17 6.72 4.62 3.59
N LEU A 18 7.87 4.05 3.90
CA LEU A 18 9.13 4.80 3.98
C LEU A 18 9.54 5.40 2.62
N ASN A 19 8.92 5.01 1.50
CA ASN A 19 9.22 5.57 0.19
C ASN A 19 8.91 7.07 0.13
N THR A 20 7.76 7.48 0.67
CA THR A 20 7.39 8.91 0.80
C THR A 20 8.37 9.65 1.71
N ASP A 21 8.72 9.08 2.86
CA ASP A 21 9.64 9.71 3.83
C ASP A 21 11.05 9.89 3.24
N ARG A 22 11.50 8.91 2.43
CA ARG A 22 12.76 8.94 1.67
C ARG A 22 12.67 9.80 0.39
N LYS A 23 11.48 10.33 0.04
CA LYS A 23 11.21 11.14 -1.15
C LYS A 23 11.68 10.46 -2.44
N LEU A 24 11.46 9.15 -2.55
CA LEU A 24 12.04 8.35 -3.63
C LEU A 24 11.56 8.76 -5.02
N MET A 25 10.32 9.23 -5.15
CA MET A 25 9.75 9.68 -6.42
C MET A 25 10.27 11.08 -6.85
N PHE A 26 10.91 11.83 -5.95
CA PHE A 26 11.63 13.06 -6.28
C PHE A 26 13.09 12.81 -6.67
N LYS A 27 13.60 11.58 -6.51
CA LYS A 27 14.93 11.20 -6.98
C LYS A 27 14.87 10.90 -8.48
N LYS A 28 15.92 11.27 -9.20
CA LYS A 28 16.07 10.91 -10.62
C LYS A 28 16.46 9.45 -10.82
N GLU A 29 17.13 8.88 -9.83
CA GLU A 29 17.66 7.51 -9.87
C GLU A 29 16.64 6.54 -9.27
N PHE A 30 16.55 5.36 -9.87
CA PHE A 30 15.75 4.26 -9.35
C PHE A 30 16.45 3.59 -8.17
N GLU A 31 15.70 3.38 -7.09
CA GLU A 31 16.18 2.71 -5.88
C GLU A 31 15.45 1.38 -5.77
N SER A 32 16.18 0.26 -5.84
CA SER A 32 15.58 -1.07 -5.83
C SER A 32 15.16 -1.56 -4.43
N ASP A 33 15.61 -0.90 -3.38
CA ASP A 33 15.34 -1.23 -1.97
C ASP A 33 14.08 -0.53 -1.42
N TYR A 34 13.18 -0.10 -2.30
CA TYR A 34 11.92 0.54 -1.92
C TYR A 34 11.00 -0.45 -1.18
N ALA A 35 10.16 0.11 -0.31
CA ALA A 35 9.16 -0.67 0.42
C ALA A 35 8.02 -1.07 -0.52
N GLY A 36 7.62 -2.34 -0.45
CA GLY A 36 6.55 -2.92 -1.24
C GLY A 36 6.03 -4.19 -0.59
N PHE A 37 5.09 -4.85 -1.26
CA PHE A 37 4.55 -6.13 -0.86
C PHE A 37 5.46 -7.27 -1.28
N THR A 38 5.73 -8.16 -0.34
CA THR A 38 6.20 -9.52 -0.60
C THR A 38 5.01 -10.43 -0.96
N GLU A 39 5.28 -11.61 -1.50
CA GLU A 39 4.23 -12.56 -1.90
C GLU A 39 3.29 -12.93 -0.75
N ASP A 40 3.87 -13.26 0.41
CA ASP A 40 3.15 -13.61 1.63
C ASP A 40 2.31 -12.44 2.15
N GLY A 41 2.84 -11.22 2.10
CA GLY A 41 2.11 -10.00 2.47
C GLY A 41 0.91 -9.73 1.57
N ALA A 42 1.07 -9.91 0.26
CA ALA A 42 0.00 -9.75 -0.72
C ALA A 42 -1.10 -10.82 -0.52
N ARG A 43 -0.69 -12.08 -0.37
CA ARG A 43 -1.60 -13.21 -0.13
C ARG A 43 -2.41 -13.03 1.14
N TRP A 44 -1.75 -12.65 2.24
CA TRP A 44 -2.42 -12.40 3.50
C TRP A 44 -3.54 -11.35 3.34
N LEU A 45 -3.26 -10.27 2.60
CA LEU A 45 -4.24 -9.19 2.43
C LEU A 45 -5.45 -9.62 1.61
N VAL A 46 -5.26 -10.43 0.57
CA VAL A 46 -6.33 -10.98 -0.27
C VAL A 46 -7.21 -11.97 0.51
N GLU A 47 -6.61 -12.82 1.34
CA GLU A 47 -7.31 -13.89 2.05
C GLU A 47 -8.01 -13.39 3.33
N ASN A 48 -7.48 -12.38 3.99
CA ASN A 48 -7.93 -11.95 5.32
C ASN A 48 -8.74 -10.65 5.31
N THR A 49 -8.91 -9.99 4.16
CA THR A 49 -9.61 -8.70 4.07
C THR A 49 -10.56 -8.60 2.88
N ASP A 50 -11.51 -7.67 2.95
CA ASP A 50 -12.44 -7.36 1.86
C ASP A 50 -11.89 -6.34 0.85
N ILE A 51 -10.59 -6.00 0.95
CA ILE A 51 -9.96 -4.99 0.12
C ILE A 51 -10.01 -5.43 -1.35
N LYS A 52 -10.41 -4.49 -2.22
CA LYS A 52 -10.50 -4.65 -3.69
C LYS A 52 -9.54 -3.75 -4.45
N LEU A 53 -8.90 -2.81 -3.77
CA LEU A 53 -7.93 -1.93 -4.38
C LEU A 53 -6.83 -1.60 -3.37
N VAL A 54 -5.59 -1.82 -3.79
CA VAL A 54 -4.40 -1.52 -3.01
C VAL A 54 -3.59 -0.49 -3.78
N GLY A 55 -3.31 0.64 -3.15
CA GLY A 55 -2.37 1.63 -3.66
C GLY A 55 -1.09 1.64 -2.84
N ILE A 56 0.03 1.93 -3.49
CA ILE A 56 1.31 2.22 -2.83
C ILE A 56 1.87 3.56 -3.31
N ASP A 57 2.79 4.10 -2.53
CA ASP A 57 3.45 5.39 -2.71
C ASP A 57 4.74 5.34 -3.55
N TYR A 58 4.88 4.35 -4.43
CA TYR A 58 6.06 4.19 -5.30
C TYR A 58 5.74 3.42 -6.59
N VAL A 59 6.75 3.24 -7.45
CA VAL A 59 6.60 2.75 -8.83
C VAL A 59 5.96 1.36 -8.98
N SER A 60 5.96 0.54 -7.93
CA SER A 60 5.35 -0.79 -7.93
C SER A 60 4.83 -1.13 -6.54
N VAL A 61 3.69 -1.81 -6.49
CA VAL A 61 3.09 -2.33 -5.24
C VAL A 61 3.95 -3.43 -4.62
N ALA A 62 4.67 -4.18 -5.44
CA ALA A 62 5.51 -5.29 -5.00
C ALA A 62 6.94 -4.81 -4.73
N THR A 63 7.66 -5.47 -3.82
CA THR A 63 9.11 -5.26 -3.70
C THR A 63 9.82 -5.71 -4.97
N TYR A 64 11.04 -5.21 -5.20
CA TYR A 64 11.81 -5.55 -6.39
C TYR A 64 12.03 -7.06 -6.56
N ASP A 65 12.33 -7.78 -5.47
CA ASP A 65 12.56 -9.23 -5.48
C ASP A 65 11.28 -10.06 -5.68
N HIS A 66 10.10 -9.49 -5.39
CA HIS A 66 8.80 -10.15 -5.49
C HIS A 66 7.91 -9.55 -6.57
N ILE A 67 8.50 -8.88 -7.56
CA ILE A 67 7.76 -8.05 -8.51
C ILE A 67 6.68 -8.83 -9.26
N VAL A 68 6.88 -10.12 -9.55
CA VAL A 68 5.84 -10.96 -10.18
C VAL A 68 5.00 -11.65 -9.12
N SER A 69 5.64 -12.30 -8.15
CA SER A 69 4.97 -13.16 -7.18
C SER A 69 3.99 -12.42 -6.27
N ALA A 70 4.26 -11.16 -5.91
CA ALA A 70 3.32 -10.37 -5.11
C ALA A 70 2.15 -9.79 -5.93
N HIS A 71 2.29 -9.63 -7.25
CA HIS A 71 1.16 -9.19 -8.09
C HIS A 71 0.16 -10.32 -8.35
N LEU A 72 0.61 -11.58 -8.42
CA LEU A 72 -0.26 -12.72 -8.71
C LEU A 72 -1.45 -12.84 -7.73
N PRO A 73 -1.26 -12.81 -6.38
CA PRO A 73 -2.38 -12.86 -5.45
C PRO A 73 -3.39 -11.71 -5.65
N PHE A 74 -2.92 -10.50 -5.97
CA PHE A 74 -3.80 -9.37 -6.23
C PHE A 74 -4.65 -9.57 -7.50
N LEU A 75 -4.04 -10.11 -8.56
CA LEU A 75 -4.71 -10.34 -9.85
C LEU A 75 -5.63 -11.57 -9.85
N GLU A 76 -5.28 -12.62 -9.11
CA GLU A 76 -6.05 -13.87 -9.07
C GLU A 76 -7.26 -13.81 -8.11
N GLY A 77 -7.28 -12.88 -7.15
CA GLY A 77 -8.39 -12.70 -6.22
C GLY A 77 -9.72 -12.39 -6.91
N ARG A 78 -10.85 -12.89 -6.37
CA ARG A 78 -12.21 -12.57 -6.86
C ARG A 78 -12.95 -11.62 -5.91
N PRO A 79 -13.55 -10.51 -6.39
CA PRO A 79 -13.24 -9.82 -7.65
C PRO A 79 -11.78 -9.35 -7.67
N PRO A 80 -11.18 -9.09 -8.85
CA PRO A 80 -9.78 -8.72 -9.00
C PRO A 80 -9.43 -7.57 -8.06
N ASN A 81 -8.43 -7.79 -7.22
CA ASN A 81 -7.89 -6.75 -6.36
C ASN A 81 -6.90 -5.95 -7.22
N CYS A 82 -7.34 -4.81 -7.75
CA CYS A 82 -6.45 -3.99 -8.57
C CYS A 82 -5.39 -3.34 -7.68
N ALA A 83 -4.12 -3.61 -7.96
CA ALA A 83 -3.03 -2.82 -7.42
C ALA A 83 -2.74 -1.62 -8.32
N LEU A 84 -2.60 -0.43 -7.75
CA LEU A 84 -2.27 0.79 -8.49
C LEU A 84 -1.08 1.51 -7.86
N LEU A 85 -0.22 2.04 -8.71
CA LEU A 85 0.72 3.10 -8.33
C LEU A 85 -0.09 4.37 -8.06
N VAL A 86 0.08 4.95 -6.88
CA VAL A 86 -0.49 6.26 -6.57
C VAL A 86 0.61 7.28 -6.47
N ASP A 87 0.43 8.40 -7.18
CA ASP A 87 1.37 9.51 -7.18
C ASP A 87 1.59 10.02 -5.74
N GLU A 88 2.84 10.13 -5.32
CA GLU A 88 3.19 10.58 -3.96
C GLU A 88 2.64 11.98 -3.65
N ARG A 89 2.40 12.84 -4.65
CA ARG A 89 1.84 14.19 -4.47
C ARG A 89 0.39 14.15 -3.99
N ILE A 90 -0.35 13.12 -4.40
CA ILE A 90 -1.68 12.84 -3.86
C ILE A 90 -1.55 12.40 -2.41
N LEU A 91 -0.61 11.50 -2.17
CA LEU A 91 -0.40 10.87 -0.87
C LEU A 91 0.13 11.80 0.20
N ALA A 92 1.08 12.68 -0.08
CA ALA A 92 1.73 13.57 0.89
C ALA A 92 0.72 14.45 1.66
N ASN A 93 -0.43 14.74 1.05
CA ASN A 93 -1.47 15.59 1.61
C ASN A 93 -2.58 14.82 2.34
N ILE A 94 -2.55 13.49 2.34
CA ILE A 94 -3.57 12.67 3.00
C ILE A 94 -3.17 12.47 4.47
N GLU A 95 -3.87 13.11 5.40
CA GLU A 95 -3.73 12.78 6.83
C GLU A 95 -4.42 11.45 7.14
N ASN A 96 -3.80 10.61 7.97
CA ASN A 96 -4.46 9.39 8.46
C ASN A 96 -5.65 9.80 9.35
N PRO A 97 -6.90 9.45 9.00
CA PRO A 97 -8.08 9.85 9.77
C PRO A 97 -8.05 9.40 11.23
N GLU A 98 -7.36 8.29 11.56
CA GLU A 98 -7.21 7.86 12.96
C GLU A 98 -6.29 8.79 13.78
N LYS A 99 -5.38 9.52 13.12
CA LYS A 99 -4.55 10.56 13.75
C LYS A 99 -5.27 11.91 13.90
N VAL A 100 -6.37 12.13 13.16
CA VAL A 100 -7.16 13.37 13.21
C VAL A 100 -7.99 13.45 14.51
N GLY A 101 -8.44 12.31 15.03
CA GLY A 101 -9.22 12.25 16.28
C GLY A 101 -8.48 12.64 17.57
N HIS A 102 -7.16 12.71 17.56
CA HIS A 102 -6.36 13.12 18.72
C HIS A 102 -6.03 14.62 18.77
N LYS A 103 -6.33 15.39 17.70
CA LYS A 103 -6.01 16.82 17.66
C LYS A 103 -7.13 17.73 18.21
N ASN A 104 -8.34 17.21 18.47
CA ASN A 104 -9.49 17.96 18.97
C ASN A 104 -9.90 17.55 20.40
N LYS A 105 -8.92 17.39 21.30
CA LYS A 105 -9.13 17.35 22.76
C LYS A 105 -8.19 18.35 23.42
N VAL A 106 -8.51 19.64 23.31
CA VAL A 106 -8.15 20.68 24.28
C VAL A 106 -9.27 21.71 24.29
#